data_AF-A0A844QND1-F1
#
_entry.id   AF-A0A844QND1-F1
#
_cell.length_a   1.000
_cell.length_b   1.000
_cell.length_c   1.000
_cell.angle_alpha   90.00
_cell.angle_beta   90.00
_cell.angle_gamma   90.00
#
_symmetry.space_group_name_H-M   'P 1'
#
loop_
_entity.id
_entity.type
_entity.pdbx_description
1 polymer ?
#
loop_
_entity_poly.entity_id
_entity_poly.type
_entity_poly.pdbx_seq_one_letter_code
_entity_poly.pdbx_strand_id
1 'polypeptide(L)'
;MTKDDSHQPELAAQLKMAKDEIVRLRRMVADREYMCTAYRNMLGPKGLEVADMWDERGVQRIHFSWAQGADALSGEDRAGYILAFENTLREEP
;
A
#
# COMPACT_ATOMS: atom_id res chain seq x y z
N MET A 1 10.95 40.10 33.23
CA MET A 1 10.21 39.10 32.43
C MET A 1 11.24 38.21 31.76
N THR A 2 11.73 37.20 32.46
CA THR A 2 12.69 36.22 31.93
C THR A 2 11.93 35.27 31.03
N LYS A 3 12.23 35.27 29.73
CA LYS A 3 11.76 34.22 28.82
C LYS A 3 12.36 32.92 29.35
N ASP A 4 11.50 31.99 29.73
CA ASP A 4 11.92 30.64 30.10
C ASP A 4 12.39 29.92 28.82
N ASP A 5 13.64 30.19 28.44
CA ASP A 5 14.28 29.63 27.25
C ASP A 5 14.74 28.16 27.48
N SER A 6 14.46 27.58 28.65
CA SER A 6 14.88 26.21 29.02
C SER A 6 14.26 25.13 28.12
N HIS A 7 13.14 25.40 27.47
CA HIS A 7 12.42 24.47 26.59
C HIS A 7 12.77 24.64 25.10
N GLN A 8 13.45 25.73 24.70
CA GLN A 8 13.89 25.94 23.32
C GLN A 8 14.79 24.83 22.76
N PRO A 9 15.81 24.31 23.49
CA PRO A 9 16.66 23.25 22.96
C PRO A 9 15.90 21.92 22.78
N GLU A 10 14.95 21.62 23.66
CA GLU A 10 14.10 20.43 23.55
C GLU A 10 13.17 20.52 22.35
N LEU A 11 12.50 21.66 22.15
CA LEU A 11 11.64 21.90 20.99
C LEU A 11 12.44 21.85 19.67
N ALA A 12 13.65 22.41 19.66
CA ALA A 12 14.54 22.35 18.51
C ALA A 12 14.97 20.90 18.20
N ALA A 13 15.24 20.09 19.22
CA ALA A 13 15.56 18.67 19.06
C ALA A 13 14.35 17.87 18.51
N GLN A 14 13.16 18.09 19.06
CA GLN A 14 11.92 17.46 18.57
C GLN A 14 11.62 17.87 17.11
N LEU A 15 11.80 19.14 16.76
CA LEU A 15 11.62 19.61 15.39
C LEU A 15 12.63 18.97 14.43
N LYS A 16 13.88 18.80 14.86
CA LYS A 16 14.88 18.09 14.06
C LYS A 16 14.49 16.63 13.85
N MET A 17 14.09 15.92 14.92
CA MET A 17 13.64 14.53 14.82
C MET A 17 12.44 14.38 13.88
N ALA A 18 11.45 15.26 13.99
CA ALA A 18 10.29 15.26 13.10
C ALA A 18 10.68 15.50 11.63
N LYS A 19 11.62 16.43 11.37
CA LYS A 19 12.14 16.68 10.01
C LYS A 19 12.88 15.47 9.45
N ASP A 20 13.75 14.86 10.25
CA ASP A 20 14.50 13.66 9.86
C ASP A 20 13.53 12.50 9.58
N GLU A 21 12.49 12.34 10.38
CA GLU A 21 11.44 11.34 10.19
C GLU A 21 10.63 11.59 8.92
N ILE A 22 10.27 12.85 8.61
CA ILE A 22 9.61 13.20 7.35
C ILE A 22 10.49 12.82 6.15
N VAL A 23 11.79 13.09 6.20
CA VAL A 23 12.72 12.72 5.13
C VAL A 23 12.77 11.19 4.97
N ARG A 24 12.86 10.46 6.08
CA ARG A 24 12.86 8.99 6.09
C ARG A 24 11.57 8.42 5.48
N LEU A 25 10.41 8.91 5.93
CA LEU A 25 9.10 8.47 5.45
C LEU A 25 8.92 8.77 3.96
N ARG A 26 9.33 9.96 3.49
CA ARG A 26 9.30 10.30 2.04
C ARG A 26 10.11 9.33 1.21
N ARG A 27 11.31 8.97 1.66
CA ARG A 27 12.13 7.97 0.97
C ARG A 27 11.46 6.60 0.95
N MET A 28 10.92 6.15 2.08
CA MET A 28 10.22 4.87 2.13
C MET A 28 8.98 4.82 1.23
N VAL A 29 8.23 5.92 1.13
CA VAL A 29 7.07 6.03 0.23
C VAL A 29 7.54 5.93 -1.22
N ALA A 30 8.57 6.69 -1.61
CA ALA A 30 9.12 6.62 -2.97
C ALA A 30 9.62 5.21 -3.32
N ASP A 31 10.40 4.58 -2.43
CA ASP A 31 10.90 3.22 -2.64
C ASP A 31 9.74 2.22 -2.82
N ARG A 32 8.66 2.36 -2.04
CA ARG A 32 7.45 1.53 -2.18
C ARG A 32 6.74 1.78 -3.49
N GLU A 33 6.56 3.03 -3.90
CA GLU A 33 5.93 3.37 -5.19
C GLU A 33 6.71 2.79 -6.37
N TYR A 34 8.04 2.85 -6.34
CA TYR A 34 8.89 2.21 -7.34
C TYR A 34 8.68 0.69 -7.39
N MET A 35 8.67 0.03 -6.24
CA MET A 35 8.45 -1.42 -6.17
C MET A 35 7.04 -1.82 -6.65
N CYS A 36 6.01 -1.09 -6.22
CA CYS A 36 4.64 -1.32 -6.67
C CYS A 36 4.52 -1.14 -8.19
N THR A 37 5.15 -0.12 -8.76
CA THR A 37 5.18 0.11 -10.21
C THR A 37 5.88 -1.04 -10.93
N ALA A 38 7.03 -1.48 -10.42
CA ALA A 38 7.76 -2.62 -10.99
C ALA A 38 6.92 -3.90 -10.95
N TYR A 39 6.28 -4.20 -9.82
CA TYR A 39 5.40 -5.37 -9.71
C TYR A 39 4.17 -5.27 -10.61
N ARG A 40 3.58 -4.08 -10.76
CA ARG A 40 2.45 -3.86 -11.67
C ARG A 40 2.82 -4.18 -13.11
N ASN A 41 4.01 -3.80 -13.55
CA ASN A 41 4.52 -4.11 -14.89
C ASN A 41 4.82 -5.62 -15.10
N MET A 42 4.87 -6.42 -14.03
CA MET A 42 5.05 -7.86 -14.10
C MET A 42 3.72 -8.63 -14.05
N LEU A 43 2.59 -7.96 -13.81
CA LEU A 43 1.28 -8.59 -13.80
C LEU A 43 0.85 -8.97 -15.22
N GLY A 44 0.13 -10.08 -15.33
CA GLY A 44 -0.61 -10.40 -16.56
C GLY A 44 -1.89 -9.55 -16.68
N PRO A 45 -2.64 -9.71 -17.78
CA PRO A 45 -3.81 -8.89 -18.06
C PRO A 45 -4.87 -8.89 -16.96
N LYS A 46 -5.19 -10.07 -16.38
CA LYS A 46 -6.19 -10.16 -15.31
C LYS A 46 -5.66 -9.59 -14.01
N GLY A 47 -4.38 -9.81 -13.71
CA GLY A 47 -3.72 -9.21 -12.56
C GLY A 47 -3.78 -7.68 -12.61
N LEU A 48 -3.55 -7.08 -13.78
CA LEU A 48 -3.68 -5.64 -13.99
C LEU A 48 -5.12 -5.15 -13.74
N GLU A 49 -6.11 -5.85 -14.28
CA GLU A 49 -7.53 -5.50 -14.08
C GLU A 49 -7.93 -5.52 -12.59
N VAL A 50 -7.45 -6.52 -11.83
CA VAL A 50 -7.66 -6.57 -10.36
C VAL A 50 -6.99 -5.38 -9.68
N ALA A 51 -5.76 -5.05 -10.07
CA ALA A 51 -5.02 -3.93 -9.48
C ALA A 51 -5.70 -2.58 -9.77
N ASP A 52 -6.14 -2.34 -11.00
CA ASP A 52 -6.88 -1.14 -11.40
C ASP A 52 -8.19 -1.03 -10.60
N MET A 53 -8.96 -2.12 -10.55
CA MET A 53 -10.20 -2.19 -9.77
C MET A 53 -9.98 -1.88 -8.28
N TRP A 54 -8.89 -2.36 -7.69
CA TRP A 54 -8.56 -2.11 -6.29
C TRP A 54 -8.12 -0.67 -6.03
N ASP A 55 -7.38 -0.06 -6.94
CA ASP A 55 -6.98 1.35 -6.85
C ASP A 55 -8.20 2.27 -6.93
N GLU A 56 -9.10 2.03 -7.89
CA GLU A 56 -10.35 2.78 -8.03
C GLU A 56 -11.23 2.71 -6.77
N ARG A 57 -11.19 1.56 -6.08
CA ARG A 57 -11.96 1.32 -4.85
C ARG A 57 -11.22 1.72 -3.58
N GLY A 58 -9.98 2.23 -3.69
CA GLY A 58 -9.16 2.60 -2.54
C GLY A 58 -8.86 1.43 -1.60
N VAL A 59 -8.71 0.21 -2.13
CA VAL A 59 -8.45 -0.98 -1.32
C VAL A 59 -7.03 -0.92 -0.74
N GLN A 60 -6.93 -0.93 0.59
CA GLN A 60 -5.64 -0.95 1.32
C GLN A 60 -5.39 -2.27 2.06
N ARG A 61 -6.16 -3.32 1.76
CA ARG A 61 -6.09 -4.61 2.46
C ARG A 61 -4.80 -5.35 2.11
N ILE A 62 -4.12 -5.87 3.13
CA ILE A 62 -2.97 -6.75 2.97
C ILE A 62 -3.34 -8.11 3.56
N HIS A 63 -3.34 -9.15 2.73
CA HIS A 63 -3.57 -10.52 3.17
C HIS A 63 -2.23 -11.19 3.49
N PHE A 64 -2.02 -11.52 4.77
CA PHE A 64 -0.85 -12.27 5.24
C PHE A 64 -1.09 -13.79 5.27
N SER A 65 -2.34 -14.21 5.09
CA SER A 65 -2.75 -15.59 5.06
C SER A 65 -3.60 -15.80 3.81
N TRP A 66 -3.21 -16.80 3.03
CA TRP A 66 -3.95 -17.24 1.86
C TRP A 66 -4.69 -18.53 2.23
N ALA A 67 -5.90 -18.70 1.69
CA ALA A 67 -6.66 -19.93 1.87
C ALA A 67 -5.88 -21.15 1.33
N GLN A 68 -6.17 -22.33 1.86
CA GLN A 68 -5.55 -23.58 1.42
C GLN A 68 -5.68 -23.76 -0.10
N GLY A 69 -4.57 -24.07 -0.78
CA GLY A 69 -4.51 -24.24 -2.23
C GLY A 69 -4.28 -22.95 -3.03
N ALA A 70 -3.99 -21.82 -2.39
CA ALA A 70 -3.62 -20.59 -3.10
C ALA A 70 -2.32 -20.71 -3.90
N ASP A 71 -1.42 -21.58 -3.44
CA ASP A 71 -0.16 -21.95 -4.10
C ASP A 71 -0.36 -22.85 -5.33
N ALA A 72 -1.53 -23.49 -5.45
CA ALA A 72 -1.85 -24.37 -6.57
C ALA A 72 -2.32 -23.62 -7.83
N LEU A 73 -2.57 -22.31 -7.73
CA LEU A 73 -3.02 -21.47 -8.84
C LEU A 73 -1.87 -20.59 -9.35
N SER A 74 -1.84 -20.37 -10.66
CA SER A 74 -1.02 -19.27 -11.20
C SER A 74 -1.58 -17.91 -10.73
N GLY A 75 -0.75 -16.87 -10.79
CA GLY A 75 -1.19 -15.51 -10.47
C GLY A 75 -2.40 -15.06 -11.31
N GLU A 76 -2.41 -15.40 -12.60
CA GLU A 76 -3.50 -15.05 -13.53
C GLU A 76 -4.78 -15.86 -13.27
N ASP A 77 -4.67 -17.14 -12.91
CA ASP A 77 -5.85 -17.93 -12.53
C ASP A 77 -6.48 -17.38 -11.26
N ARG A 78 -5.64 -17.02 -10.28
CA ARG A 78 -6.11 -16.40 -9.04
C ARG A 78 -6.78 -15.05 -9.30
N ALA A 79 -6.20 -14.20 -10.14
CA ALA A 79 -6.80 -12.94 -10.54
C ALA A 79 -8.18 -13.16 -11.20
N GLY A 80 -8.30 -14.19 -12.05
CA GLY A 80 -9.58 -14.59 -12.63
C GLY A 80 -10.66 -14.93 -11.58
N TYR A 81 -10.31 -15.70 -10.54
CA TYR A 81 -11.25 -15.99 -9.44
C TYR A 81 -11.68 -14.72 -8.69
N ILE A 82 -10.75 -13.79 -8.45
CA ILE A 82 -11.05 -12.53 -7.76
C ILE A 82 -12.03 -11.71 -8.59
N LEU A 83 -11.77 -11.53 -9.89
CA LEU A 83 -12.68 -10.79 -10.78
C LEU A 83 -14.06 -11.45 -10.84
N ALA A 84 -14.12 -12.77 -10.98
CA ALA A 84 -15.38 -13.49 -11.00
C ALA A 84 -16.18 -13.27 -9.71
N PHE A 85 -15.53 -13.42 -8.55
CA PHE A 85 -16.16 -13.20 -7.25
C PHE A 85 -16.68 -11.77 -7.07
N GLU A 86 -15.85 -10.78 -7.41
CA GLU A 86 -16.19 -9.35 -7.30
C GLU A 86 -17.31 -8.94 -8.28
N ASN A 87 -17.41 -9.61 -9.44
CA ASN A 87 -18.50 -9.41 -10.39
C ASN A 87 -19.79 -10.09 -9.93
N THR A 88 -19.73 -11.30 -9.37
CA THR A 88 -20.93 -11.98 -8.83
C THR A 88 -21.57 -11.22 -7.67
N LEU A 89 -20.77 -10.56 -6.82
CA LEU A 89 -21.28 -9.69 -5.76
C LEU A 89 -22.02 -8.45 -6.27
N ARG A 90 -21.88 -8.10 -7.56
CA ARG A 90 -22.57 -6.97 -8.19
C ARG A 90 -23.86 -7.37 -8.90
N GLU A 91 -24.05 -8.66 -9.18
CA GLU A 91 -25.22 -9.18 -9.90
C GLU A 91 -26.37 -9.61 -8.97
N GLU A 92 -26.20 -9.52 -7.65
CA GLU A 92 -27.32 -9.68 -6.73
C GLU A 92 -28.22 -8.41 -6.74
N PRO A 93 -29.55 -8.56 -6.96
CA PRO A 93 -30.48 -7.45 -7.18
C PRO A 93 -30.76 -6.58 -5.95
#